data_AF-A0A0Q5MF57-F1
#
_entry.id   AF-A0A0Q5MF57-F1
#
_cell.length_a   1.000
_cell.length_b   1.000
_cell.length_c   1.000
_cell.angle_alpha   90.00
_cell.angle_beta   90.00
_cell.angle_gamma   90.00
#
_symmetry.space_group_name_H-M   'P 1'
#
loop_
_entity.id
_entity.type
_entity.pdbx_description
1 polymer ?
#
loop_
_entity_poly.entity_id
_entity_poly.type
_entity_poly.pdbx_seq_one_letter_code
_entity_poly.pdbx_strand_id
1 'polypeptide(L)'
;MKLAHTLIATAALAASALAHAQPASQEDCNFQHERLTSEMEKAKSAGEDARMLSLERARGELAVSCSEPGARTMKERRISTQEKKVTQMQKAVDSAEKDGKGDATKARANLKEAQAELERMKREAPKKTAQQKGAQTPEQARAQAEAQPKAPQNN
;
A
#
# COMPACT_ATOMS: atom_id res chain seq x y z
N MET A 1 -8.25 -51.33 35.23
CA MET A 1 -9.14 -50.34 34.60
C MET A 1 -8.64 -48.94 34.94
N LYS A 2 -7.74 -48.35 34.13
CA LYS A 2 -7.22 -46.99 34.34
C LYS A 2 -7.08 -46.29 32.99
N LEU A 3 -8.16 -45.57 32.70
CA LEU A 3 -8.38 -44.40 31.83
C LEU A 3 -7.26 -44.02 30.85
N ALA A 4 -7.55 -44.30 29.58
CA ALA A 4 -6.95 -43.71 28.40
C ALA A 4 -6.94 -42.17 28.52
N HIS A 5 -5.74 -41.59 28.51
CA HIS A 5 -5.58 -40.15 28.41
C HIS A 5 -5.53 -39.77 26.93
N THR A 6 -6.62 -39.15 26.52
CA THR A 6 -6.90 -38.54 25.23
C THR A 6 -5.83 -37.53 24.84
N LEU A 7 -5.34 -37.70 23.60
CA LEU A 7 -4.62 -36.70 22.82
C LEU A 7 -5.45 -35.43 22.71
N ILE A 8 -4.93 -34.31 23.22
CA ILE A 8 -5.39 -32.97 22.84
C ILE A 8 -4.24 -32.31 22.11
N ALA A 9 -4.31 -32.38 20.78
CA ALA A 9 -3.50 -31.58 19.87
C ALA A 9 -3.99 -30.12 19.93
N THR A 10 -3.33 -29.28 20.71
CA THR A 10 -3.51 -27.83 20.61
C THR A 10 -2.65 -27.30 19.47
N ALA A 11 -3.22 -27.31 18.27
CA ALA A 11 -2.77 -26.48 17.16
C ALA A 11 -3.16 -25.03 17.45
N ALA A 12 -2.26 -24.25 18.02
CA ALA A 12 -2.39 -22.81 18.09
C ALA A 12 -1.00 -22.21 18.06
N LEU A 13 -0.65 -21.61 16.93
CA LEU A 13 0.05 -20.33 16.89
C LEU A 13 -0.16 -19.78 15.48
N ALA A 14 -1.20 -18.94 15.40
CA ALA A 14 -1.43 -18.03 14.30
C ALA A 14 -0.13 -17.26 14.04
N ALA A 15 0.51 -17.55 12.92
CA ALA A 15 1.51 -16.66 12.35
C ALA A 15 0.76 -15.39 11.96
N SER A 16 0.80 -14.41 12.86
CA SER A 16 0.43 -13.03 12.58
C SER A 16 1.42 -12.54 11.52
N ALA A 17 1.03 -12.72 10.25
CA ALA A 17 1.70 -12.08 9.14
C ALA A 17 1.44 -10.58 9.28
N LEU A 18 2.28 -9.91 10.07
CA LEU A 18 2.63 -8.52 9.84
C LEU A 18 3.34 -8.49 8.49
N ALA A 19 2.53 -8.56 7.43
CA ALA A 19 2.96 -8.29 6.08
C ALA A 19 3.43 -6.84 6.10
N HIS A 20 4.76 -6.70 6.12
CA HIS A 20 5.43 -5.49 5.73
C HIS A 20 4.83 -5.15 4.37
N ALA A 21 3.96 -4.14 4.34
CA ALA A 21 3.35 -3.70 3.10
C ALA A 21 4.48 -3.19 2.20
N GLN A 22 5.07 -4.08 1.41
CA GLN A 22 5.79 -3.70 0.21
C GLN A 22 4.72 -3.22 -0.78
N PRO A 23 5.05 -2.27 -1.67
CA PRO A 23 4.12 -1.91 -2.74
C PRO A 23 3.75 -3.21 -3.45
N ALA A 24 2.48 -3.61 -3.35
CA ALA A 24 1.97 -4.75 -4.07
C ALA A 24 2.25 -4.49 -5.55
N SER A 25 3.04 -5.35 -6.17
CA SER A 25 3.10 -5.39 -7.62
C SER A 25 1.70 -5.70 -8.17
N GLN A 26 1.43 -5.42 -9.44
CA GLN A 26 0.14 -5.78 -10.06
C GLN A 26 -0.15 -7.29 -9.92
N GLU A 27 0.90 -8.12 -9.92
CA GLU A 27 0.83 -9.56 -9.68
C GLU A 27 0.45 -9.89 -8.23
N ASP A 28 0.98 -9.14 -7.24
CA ASP A 28 0.58 -9.28 -5.84
C ASP A 28 -0.88 -8.88 -5.62
N CYS A 29 -1.37 -7.88 -6.35
CA CYS A 29 -2.77 -7.45 -6.28
C CYS A 29 -3.74 -8.54 -6.73
N ASN A 30 -3.45 -9.21 -7.84
CA ASN A 30 -4.28 -10.31 -8.35
C ASN A 30 -4.22 -11.51 -7.40
N PHE A 31 -3.03 -11.89 -6.94
CA PHE A 31 -2.86 -12.98 -5.98
C PHE A 31 -3.64 -12.74 -4.68
N GLN A 32 -3.55 -11.52 -4.13
CA GLN A 32 -4.26 -11.16 -2.90
C GLN A 32 -5.78 -11.11 -3.09
N HIS A 33 -6.25 -10.73 -4.28
CA HIS A 33 -7.68 -10.76 -4.60
C HIS A 33 -8.22 -12.20 -4.64
N GLU A 34 -7.51 -13.12 -5.30
CA GLU A 34 -7.86 -14.55 -5.32
C GLU A 34 -7.85 -15.15 -3.91
N ARG A 35 -6.82 -14.82 -3.11
CA ARG A 35 -6.71 -15.30 -1.72
C ARG A 35 -7.89 -14.84 -0.88
N LEU A 36 -8.23 -13.55 -0.90
CA LEU A 36 -9.36 -13.00 -0.15
C LEU A 36 -10.69 -13.61 -0.62
N THR A 37 -10.86 -13.84 -1.92
CA THR A 37 -12.05 -14.48 -2.47
C THR A 37 -12.21 -15.90 -1.91
N SER A 38 -11.14 -16.70 -1.92
CA SER A 38 -11.15 -18.05 -1.32
C SER A 38 -11.44 -18.04 0.18
N GLU A 39 -10.90 -17.07 0.93
CA GLU A 39 -11.19 -16.94 2.36
C GLU A 39 -12.63 -16.53 2.64
N MET A 40 -13.24 -15.68 1.81
CA MET A 40 -14.65 -15.31 1.92
C MET A 40 -15.57 -16.50 1.67
N GLU A 41 -15.27 -17.34 0.68
CA GLU A 41 -16.03 -18.57 0.42
C GLU A 41 -15.96 -19.55 1.61
N LYS A 42 -14.78 -19.69 2.22
CA LYS A 42 -14.60 -20.51 3.44
C LYS A 42 -15.35 -19.93 4.63
N ALA A 43 -15.25 -18.63 4.88
CA ALA A 43 -15.96 -17.97 5.97
C ALA A 43 -17.48 -18.08 5.80
N LYS A 44 -17.98 -17.94 4.56
CA LYS A 44 -19.39 -18.08 4.21
C LYS A 44 -19.89 -19.50 4.43
N SER A 45 -19.15 -20.53 4.02
CA SER A 45 -19.54 -21.93 4.23
C SER A 45 -19.48 -22.36 5.69
N ALA A 46 -18.62 -21.73 6.49
CA ALA A 46 -18.50 -21.96 7.93
C ALA A 46 -19.49 -21.13 8.79
N GLY A 47 -20.26 -20.20 8.19
CA GLY A 47 -21.17 -19.33 8.93
C GLY A 47 -20.45 -18.29 9.82
N GLU A 48 -19.22 -17.92 9.48
CA GLU A 48 -18.40 -17.00 10.26
C GLU A 48 -18.68 -15.53 9.88
N ASP A 49 -19.84 -14.98 10.25
CA ASP A 49 -20.28 -13.63 9.83
C ASP A 49 -19.29 -12.52 10.21
N ALA A 50 -18.72 -12.56 11.42
CA ALA A 50 -17.72 -11.59 11.86
C ALA A 50 -16.44 -11.64 11.00
N ARG A 51 -16.04 -12.85 10.58
CA ARG A 51 -14.89 -13.05 9.70
C ARG A 51 -15.20 -12.56 8.30
N MET A 52 -16.40 -12.83 7.79
CA MET A 52 -16.87 -12.36 6.49
C MET A 52 -16.81 -10.83 6.41
N LEU A 53 -17.33 -10.12 7.42
CA LEU A 53 -17.23 -8.65 7.51
C LEU A 53 -15.78 -8.14 7.53
N SER A 54 -14.89 -8.84 8.22
CA SER A 54 -13.46 -8.45 8.25
C SER A 54 -12.78 -8.63 6.89
N LEU A 55 -13.14 -9.68 6.15
CA LEU A 55 -12.62 -9.98 4.82
C LEU A 55 -13.16 -9.00 3.78
N GLU A 56 -14.42 -8.59 3.88
CA GLU A 56 -15.01 -7.54 3.04
C GLU A 56 -14.27 -6.21 3.21
N ARG A 57 -13.95 -5.84 4.46
CA ARG A 57 -13.14 -4.65 4.74
C ARG A 57 -11.75 -4.77 4.11
N ALA A 58 -11.08 -5.91 4.31
CA ALA A 58 -9.76 -6.17 3.72
C ALA A 58 -9.78 -6.10 2.18
N ARG A 59 -10.86 -6.57 1.55
CA ARG A 59 -11.06 -6.48 0.09
C ARG A 59 -11.24 -5.04 -0.37
N GLY A 60 -12.00 -4.22 0.37
CA GLY A 60 -12.13 -2.79 0.09
C GLY A 60 -10.80 -2.05 0.20
N GLU A 61 -10.00 -2.34 1.23
CA GLU A 61 -8.66 -1.78 1.41
C GLU A 61 -7.71 -2.22 0.28
N LEU A 62 -7.78 -3.49 -0.13
CA LEU A 62 -7.01 -4.01 -1.25
C LEU A 62 -7.38 -3.27 -2.55
N ALA A 63 -8.66 -3.07 -2.83
CA ALA A 63 -9.13 -2.36 -4.02
C ALA A 63 -8.60 -0.92 -4.09
N VAL A 64 -8.58 -0.20 -2.96
CA VAL A 64 -7.96 1.13 -2.89
C VAL A 64 -6.46 1.04 -3.13
N SER A 65 -5.77 0.10 -2.49
CA SER A 65 -4.32 -0.05 -2.59
C SER A 65 -3.83 -0.48 -3.98
N CYS A 66 -4.64 -1.24 -4.71
CA CYS A 66 -4.36 -1.72 -6.06
C CYS A 66 -4.85 -0.76 -7.16
N SER A 67 -5.58 0.30 -6.80
CA SER A 67 -5.90 1.39 -7.72
C SER A 67 -4.69 2.31 -7.87
N GLU A 68 -4.40 2.79 -9.09
CA GLU A 68 -3.27 3.69 -9.34
C GLU A 68 -3.30 4.97 -8.46
N PRO A 69 -4.44 5.67 -8.30
CA PRO A 69 -4.54 6.83 -7.42
C PRO A 69 -4.33 6.50 -5.93
N GLY A 70 -4.86 5.36 -5.47
CA GLY A 70 -4.73 4.91 -4.09
C GLY A 70 -3.32 4.44 -3.76
N ALA A 71 -2.70 3.64 -4.64
CA ALA A 71 -1.30 3.23 -4.54
C ALA A 71 -0.37 4.43 -4.44
N ARG A 72 -0.60 5.45 -5.27
CA ARG A 72 0.17 6.70 -5.24
C ARG A 72 -0.03 7.45 -3.93
N THR A 73 -1.27 7.66 -3.50
CA THR A 73 -1.59 8.37 -2.24
C THR A 73 -0.96 7.68 -1.03
N MET A 74 -0.98 6.33 -1.02
CA MET A 74 -0.36 5.53 0.05
C MET A 74 1.17 5.66 0.04
N LYS A 75 1.81 5.64 -1.14
CA LYS A 75 3.26 5.90 -1.27
C LYS A 75 3.63 7.29 -0.78
N GLU A 76 2.87 8.32 -1.14
CA GLU A 76 3.11 9.71 -0.70
C GLU A 76 2.98 9.85 0.82
N ARG A 77 1.96 9.24 1.44
CA ARG A 77 1.81 9.21 2.91
C ARG A 77 2.97 8.52 3.61
N ARG A 78 3.47 7.42 3.04
CA ARG A 78 4.63 6.69 3.57
C ARG A 78 5.90 7.50 3.52
N ILE A 79 6.17 8.17 2.40
CA ILE A 79 7.30 9.10 2.26
C ILE A 79 7.21 10.20 3.32
N SER A 80 6.06 10.86 3.45
CA SER A 80 5.85 11.91 4.47
C SER A 80 6.08 11.41 5.89
N THR A 81 5.67 10.17 6.18
CA THR A 81 5.89 9.55 7.49
C THR A 81 7.37 9.26 7.74
N GLN A 82 8.06 8.74 6.73
CA GLN A 82 9.50 8.47 6.79
C GLN A 82 10.32 9.77 6.92
N GLU A 83 9.91 10.87 6.27
CA GLU A 83 10.53 12.20 6.44
C GLU A 83 10.41 12.71 7.88
N LYS A 84 9.24 12.56 8.50
CA LYS A 84 9.04 12.89 9.92
C LYS A 84 9.94 12.04 10.82
N LYS A 85 10.10 10.76 10.50
CA LYS A 85 10.99 9.85 11.24
C LYS A 85 12.44 10.29 11.14
N VAL A 86 12.95 10.59 9.93
CA VAL A 86 14.30 11.13 9.73
C VAL A 86 14.51 12.41 10.53
N THR A 87 13.52 13.31 10.53
CA THR A 87 13.58 14.56 11.31
C THR A 87 13.68 14.31 12.81
N GLN A 88 12.90 13.36 13.34
CA GLN A 88 12.96 13.00 14.77
C GLN A 88 14.30 12.34 15.13
N MET A 89 14.83 11.50 14.25
CA MET A 89 16.11 10.83 14.47
C MET A 89 17.28 11.81 14.40
N GLN A 90 17.21 12.83 13.54
CA GLN A 90 18.20 13.92 13.53
C GLN A 90 18.22 14.64 14.89
N LYS A 91 17.05 14.99 15.44
CA LYS A 91 16.97 15.59 16.78
C LYS A 91 17.56 14.70 17.87
N ALA A 92 17.37 13.38 17.75
CA ALA A 92 17.94 12.42 18.69
C ALA A 92 19.47 12.35 18.59
N VAL A 93 20.04 12.42 17.38
CA VAL A 93 21.49 12.56 17.19
C VAL A 93 21.99 13.85 17.82
N ASP A 94 21.35 14.98 17.53
CA ASP A 94 21.76 16.29 18.06
C ASP A 94 21.73 16.33 19.59
N SER A 95 20.74 15.71 20.23
CA SER A 95 20.66 15.62 21.69
C SER A 95 21.70 14.64 22.27
N ALA A 96 21.95 13.51 21.63
CA ALA A 96 23.00 12.58 22.05
C ALA A 96 24.40 13.19 21.95
N GLU A 97 24.65 14.03 20.94
CA GLU A 97 25.92 14.74 20.74
C GLU A 97 26.11 15.91 21.71
N LYS A 98 25.06 16.69 22.00
CA LYS A 98 25.13 17.86 22.89
C LYS A 98 25.11 17.50 24.37
N ASP A 99 24.21 16.61 24.75
CA ASP A 99 23.90 16.35 26.17
C ASP A 99 24.63 15.09 26.69
N GLY A 100 25.34 14.38 25.82
CA GLY A 100 25.96 13.08 26.12
C GLY A 100 24.95 11.99 26.48
N LYS A 101 23.65 12.23 26.24
CA LYS A 101 22.56 11.30 26.58
C LYS A 101 22.40 10.28 25.47
N GLY A 102 22.99 9.11 25.69
CA GLY A 102 22.83 7.94 24.82
C GLY A 102 23.98 7.72 23.86
N ASP A 103 23.83 6.72 22.98
CA ASP A 103 24.85 6.32 22.03
C ASP A 103 24.71 7.10 20.71
N ALA A 104 25.47 8.19 20.59
CA ALA A 104 25.50 9.02 19.39
C ALA A 104 25.94 8.25 18.13
N THR A 105 26.81 7.23 18.27
CA THR A 105 27.26 6.41 17.15
C THR A 105 26.12 5.55 16.62
N LYS A 106 25.37 4.89 17.51
CA LYS A 106 24.17 4.14 17.15
C LYS A 106 23.08 5.04 16.59
N ALA A 107 22.88 6.24 17.14
CA ALA A 107 21.91 7.20 16.65
C ALA A 107 22.23 7.64 15.21
N ARG A 108 23.49 7.94 14.90
CA ARG A 108 23.94 8.29 13.54
C ARG A 108 23.78 7.13 12.56
N ALA A 109 24.10 5.90 12.97
CA ALA A 109 23.90 4.72 12.13
C ALA A 109 22.43 4.55 11.74
N ASN A 110 21.53 4.63 12.72
CA ASN A 110 20.09 4.52 12.49
C ASN A 110 19.55 5.66 11.62
N LEU A 111 20.04 6.89 11.82
CA LEU A 111 19.67 8.04 10.97
C LEU A 111 20.08 7.81 9.51
N LYS A 112 21.31 7.32 9.28
CA LYS A 112 21.81 7.03 7.93
C LYS A 112 20.98 5.96 7.23
N GLU A 113 20.59 4.91 7.95
CA GLU A 113 19.68 3.88 7.44
C GLU A 113 18.31 4.46 7.08
N ALA A 114 17.74 5.27 7.98
CA ALA A 114 16.44 5.91 7.74
C ALA A 114 16.46 6.88 6.54
N GLN A 115 17.58 7.58 6.32
CA GLN A 115 17.80 8.44 5.15
C GLN A 115 17.96 7.61 3.87
N ALA A 116 18.73 6.52 3.91
CA ALA A 116 18.89 5.63 2.76
C ALA A 116 17.55 5.02 2.32
N GLU A 117 16.73 4.64 3.29
CA GLU A 117 15.37 4.14 3.07
C GLU A 117 14.47 5.22 2.46
N LEU A 118 14.50 6.45 3.00
CA LEU A 118 13.74 7.58 2.45
C LEU A 118 14.11 7.85 0.99
N GLU A 119 15.40 7.86 0.68
CA GLU A 119 15.90 8.06 -0.68
C GLU A 119 15.49 6.93 -1.63
N ARG A 120 15.46 5.68 -1.15
CA ARG A 120 14.91 4.56 -1.93
C ARG A 120 13.42 4.79 -2.22
N MET A 121 12.63 5.09 -1.20
CA MET A 121 11.18 5.35 -1.35
C MET A 121 10.91 6.50 -2.33
N LYS A 122 11.71 7.57 -2.30
CA LYS A 122 11.60 8.70 -3.23
C LYS A 122 11.94 8.35 -4.68
N ARG A 123 12.90 7.44 -4.91
CA ARG A 123 13.24 6.94 -6.26
C ARG A 123 12.15 6.03 -6.84
N GLU A 124 11.50 5.25 -5.99
CA GLU A 124 10.42 4.31 -6.35
C GLU A 124 9.03 4.97 -6.43
N ALA A 125 8.91 6.22 -5.97
CA ALA A 125 7.73 7.03 -6.21
C ALA A 125 7.69 7.43 -7.70
N PRO A 126 6.54 7.28 -8.38
CA PRO A 126 6.41 7.82 -9.73
C PRO A 126 6.68 9.31 -9.64
N LYS A 127 7.70 9.78 -10.37
CA LYS A 127 7.94 11.22 -10.53
C LYS A 127 6.62 11.82 -11.01
N LYS A 128 6.26 13.02 -10.51
CA LYS A 128 5.27 13.87 -11.18
C LYS A 128 5.84 14.24 -12.55
N THR A 129 5.93 13.29 -13.47
CA THR A 129 6.11 13.62 -14.87
C THR A 129 4.87 14.40 -15.22
N ALA A 130 5.07 15.56 -15.83
CA ALA A 130 4.04 16.46 -16.34
C ALA A 130 3.23 15.83 -17.49
N GLN A 131 2.73 14.60 -17.29
CA GLN A 131 2.13 13.71 -18.26
C GLN A 131 0.74 13.29 -17.79
N GLN A 132 -0.02 14.28 -17.31
CA GLN A 132 -1.49 14.32 -17.41
C GLN A 132 -1.90 15.46 -18.37
N LYS A 133 -1.08 15.73 -19.38
CA LYS A 133 -1.50 16.34 -20.65
C LYS A 133 -1.27 15.29 -21.71
N GLY A 134 -2.33 14.68 -22.25
CA GLY A 134 -2.19 13.75 -23.37
C GLY A 134 -2.94 12.43 -23.25
N ALA A 135 -4.06 12.36 -22.54
CA ALA A 135 -5.11 11.39 -22.83
C ALA A 135 -6.27 12.10 -23.56
N GLN A 136 -5.93 12.77 -24.65
CA GLN A 136 -6.87 12.98 -25.76
C GLN A 136 -6.16 12.35 -26.94
N THR A 137 -6.54 11.12 -27.26
CA THR A 137 -6.11 10.45 -28.47
C THR A 137 -6.46 11.37 -29.65
N PRO A 138 -5.54 11.64 -30.60
CA PRO A 138 -5.85 12.47 -31.77
C PRO A 138 -7.05 11.96 -32.58
N GLU A 139 -7.42 10.70 -32.39
CA GLU A 139 -8.62 10.07 -32.95
C GLU A 139 -9.93 10.62 -32.37
N GLN A 140 -9.97 10.97 -31.08
CA GLN A 140 -11.17 11.55 -30.43
C GLN A 140 -11.38 13.01 -30.79
N ALA A 141 -10.30 13.76 -31.07
CA ALA A 141 -10.40 15.14 -31.56
C ALA A 141 -10.93 15.19 -33.01
N ARG A 142 -10.64 14.17 -33.82
CA ARG A 142 -11.14 14.08 -35.20
C ARG A 142 -12.62 13.70 -35.26
N ALA A 143 -13.07 12.78 -34.41
CA ALA A 143 -14.47 12.38 -34.34
C ALA A 143 -15.44 13.51 -33.93
N GLN A 144 -14.97 14.50 -33.17
CA GLN A 144 -15.78 15.67 -32.79
C GLN A 144 -15.82 16.76 -33.87
N ALA A 145 -14.84 16.81 -34.77
CA ALA A 145 -14.83 17.75 -35.89
C ALA A 145 -15.77 17.34 -37.03
N GLU A 146 -16.05 16.03 -37.18
CA GLU A 146 -16.88 15.49 -38.25
C GLU A 146 -18.38 15.39 -37.90
N ALA A 147 -18.75 15.60 -36.63
CA ALA A 147 -20.14 15.50 -36.17
C ALA A 147 -20.93 16.83 -36.18
N GLN A 148 -20.35 17.94 -36.65
CA GLN A 148 -21.10 19.19 -36.79
C GLN A 148 -21.96 19.15 -38.07
N PRO A 149 -23.31 19.23 -37.98
CA PRO A 149 -24.16 19.29 -39.16
C PRO A 149 -23.90 20.59 -39.92
N LYS A 150 -23.60 20.48 -41.21
CA LYS A 150 -23.55 21.62 -42.13
C LYS A 150 -24.85 22.42 -42.02
N ALA A 151 -24.75 23.66 -41.55
CA ALA A 151 -25.83 24.63 -41.68
C ALA A 151 -26.14 24.85 -43.18
N PRO A 152 -27.43 25.01 -43.57
CA PRO A 152 -27.79 25.30 -44.94
C PRO A 152 -27.31 26.71 -45.30
N GLN A 153 -26.46 26.81 -46.32
CA GLN A 153 -26.18 28.11 -46.96
C GLN A 153 -27.40 28.50 -47.79
N ASN A 154 -28.03 29.60 -47.38
CA ASN A 154 -29.01 30.35 -48.16
C ASN A 154 -28.25 31.36 -49.02
N ASN A 155 -28.25 31.16 -50.34
CA ASN A 155 -28.25 32.23 -51.34
C ASN A 155 -28.85 31.68 -52.64
#